data_AF-A0A158F6X5-F1
#
_entry.id   AF-A0A158F6X5-F1
#
_cell.length_a   1.000
_cell.length_b   1.000
_cell.length_c   1.000
_cell.angle_alpha   90.00
_cell.angle_beta   90.00
_cell.angle_gamma   90.00
#
_symmetry.space_group_name_H-M   'P 1'
#
loop_
_entity.id
_entity.type
_entity.pdbx_description
1 polymer ?
#
loop_
_entity_poly.entity_id
_entity_poly.type
_entity_poly.pdbx_seq_one_letter_code
_entity_poly.pdbx_strand_id
1 'polypeptide(L)'
;MIPAPPNPGPRSHAPYPPPIEMAPVDAYRVHLHLWAYYQQTGEAILQLPDLKNWPKGIGISRKRFQTALNLLCTSQQVRIEKAGKVSYVHLFPRHASLPPSPSF
;
A
#
# COMPACT_ATOMS: atom_id res chain seq x y z
N MET A 1 17.51 -56.74 15.32
CA MET A 1 16.44 -56.07 14.55
C MET A 1 16.77 -54.59 14.50
N ILE A 2 17.06 -54.06 13.32
CA ILE A 2 17.41 -52.64 13.12
C ILE A 2 16.13 -51.92 12.70
N PRO A 3 15.70 -50.84 13.36
CA PRO A 3 14.50 -50.11 12.96
C PRO A 3 14.74 -49.39 11.62
N ALA A 4 13.78 -49.51 10.71
CA ALA A 4 13.83 -48.86 9.40
C ALA A 4 13.86 -47.33 9.54
N PRO A 5 14.60 -46.61 8.66
CA PRO A 5 14.63 -45.15 8.68
C PRO A 5 13.25 -44.56 8.32
N PRO A 6 12.90 -43.39 8.89
CA PRO A 6 11.62 -42.74 8.61
C PRO A 6 11.53 -42.36 7.13
N ASN A 7 10.42 -42.75 6.51
CA ASN A 7 10.05 -42.44 5.13
C ASN A 7 10.25 -40.93 4.86
N PRO A 8 11.01 -40.52 3.83
CA PRO A 8 11.07 -39.13 3.42
C PRO A 8 9.72 -38.78 2.80
N GLY A 9 8.85 -38.16 3.60
CA GLY A 9 7.60 -37.59 3.11
C GLY A 9 7.84 -36.62 1.94
N PRO A 10 6.86 -36.43 1.05
CA PRO A 10 7.04 -35.61 -0.14
C PRO A 10 7.41 -34.18 0.28
N ARG A 11 8.62 -33.74 -0.06
CA ARG A 11 9.04 -32.34 0.06
C ARG A 11 8.06 -31.51 -0.77
N SER A 12 7.22 -30.73 -0.08
CA SER A 12 6.35 -29.73 -0.71
C SER A 12 7.24 -28.73 -1.44
N HIS A 13 7.41 -28.94 -2.74
CA HIS A 13 7.96 -27.93 -3.64
C HIS A 13 6.88 -26.88 -3.83
N ALA A 14 6.83 -25.89 -2.93
CA ALA A 14 6.08 -24.67 -3.21
C ALA A 14 6.60 -24.14 -4.57
N PRO A 15 5.71 -23.84 -5.54
CA PRO A 15 6.14 -23.39 -6.86
C PRO A 15 6.97 -22.12 -6.70
N TYR A 16 8.20 -22.18 -7.22
CA TYR A 16 9.11 -21.04 -7.26
C TYR A 16 9.00 -20.39 -8.65
N PRO A 17 8.91 -19.06 -8.77
CA PRO A 17 8.86 -18.08 -7.68
C PRO A 17 7.53 -18.09 -6.92
N PRO A 18 7.53 -17.67 -5.64
CA PRO A 18 6.28 -17.50 -4.89
C PRO A 18 5.34 -16.57 -5.66
N PRO A 19 4.02 -16.81 -5.62
CA PRO A 19 3.05 -15.91 -6.23
C PRO A 19 3.29 -14.50 -5.71
N ILE A 20 3.63 -13.55 -6.60
CA ILE A 20 3.76 -12.15 -6.21
C ILE A 20 2.40 -11.70 -5.72
N GLU A 21 2.31 -11.34 -4.44
CA GLU A 21 1.11 -10.73 -3.91
C GLU A 21 0.87 -9.44 -4.70
N MET A 22 -0.22 -9.41 -5.46
CA MET A 22 -0.58 -8.26 -6.30
C MET A 22 -0.90 -7.02 -5.45
N ALA A 23 -1.33 -7.21 -4.19
CA ALA A 23 -1.74 -6.14 -3.30
C ALA A 23 -0.60 -5.17 -2.91
N PRO A 24 0.62 -5.64 -2.52
CA PRO A 24 1.79 -4.77 -2.35
C PRO A 24 2.17 -3.96 -3.60
N VAL A 25 2.11 -4.59 -4.78
CA VAL A 25 2.44 -3.92 -6.05
C VAL A 25 1.43 -2.80 -6.35
N ASP A 26 0.14 -3.07 -6.15
CA ASP A 26 -0.91 -2.07 -6.32
C ASP A 26 -0.78 -0.94 -5.29
N ALA A 27 -0.50 -1.27 -4.03
CA ALA A 27 -0.25 -0.28 -2.98
C ALA A 27 0.90 0.65 -3.36
N TYR A 28 2.00 0.11 -3.86
CA TYR A 28 3.13 0.91 -4.33
C TYR A 28 2.76 1.83 -5.50
N ARG A 29 2.02 1.34 -6.50
CA ARG A 29 1.55 2.17 -7.63
C ARG A 29 0.62 3.29 -7.16
N VAL A 30 -0.31 2.99 -6.26
CA VAL A 30 -1.22 3.99 -5.67
C VAL A 30 -0.43 5.02 -4.89
N HIS A 31 0.56 4.59 -4.09
CA HIS A 31 1.43 5.49 -3.35
C HIS A 31 2.20 6.46 -4.26
N LEU A 32 2.81 5.95 -5.35
CA LEU A 32 3.52 6.79 -6.32
C LEU A 32 2.61 7.84 -6.94
N HIS A 33 1.38 7.46 -7.32
CA HIS A 33 0.41 8.41 -7.88
C HIS A 33 -0.02 9.48 -6.87
N LEU A 34 -0.26 9.07 -5.63
CA LEU A 34 -0.58 10.00 -4.54
C LEU A 34 0.56 10.99 -4.30
N TRP A 35 1.80 10.51 -4.31
CA TRP A 35 2.97 11.35 -4.12
C TRP A 35 3.22 12.30 -5.30
N ALA A 36 3.05 11.81 -6.54
CA ALA A 36 3.14 12.64 -7.72
C ALA A 36 2.08 13.77 -7.71
N TYR A 37 0.86 13.46 -7.28
CA TYR A 37 -0.18 14.47 -7.10
C TYR A 37 0.24 15.52 -6.06
N TYR A 38 0.70 15.08 -4.88
CA TYR A 38 1.17 15.99 -3.83
C TYR A 38 2.31 16.90 -4.30
N GLN A 39 3.27 16.38 -5.07
CA GLN A 39 4.37 17.18 -5.63
C GLN A 39 3.88 18.21 -6.66
N GLN A 40 2.80 17.92 -7.39
CA GLN A 40 2.24 18.82 -8.40
C GLN A 40 1.33 19.90 -7.81
N THR A 41 0.51 19.57 -6.82
CA THR A 41 -0.51 20.47 -6.27
C THR A 41 -0.11 21.08 -4.92
N GLY A 42 0.81 20.45 -4.20
CA GLY A 42 1.08 20.76 -2.79
C GLY A 42 0.00 20.28 -1.82
N GLU A 43 -1.06 19.63 -2.30
CA GLU A 43 -2.19 19.22 -1.46
C GLU A 43 -1.95 17.86 -0.82
N ALA A 44 -1.79 17.86 0.52
CA ALA A 44 -1.62 16.65 1.32
C ALA A 44 -2.96 15.97 1.69
N ILE A 45 -4.09 16.58 1.37
CA ILE A 45 -5.42 16.10 1.75
C ILE A 45 -6.27 16.04 0.49
N LEU A 46 -6.78 14.86 0.15
CA LEU A 46 -7.60 14.63 -1.04
C LEU A 46 -8.97 14.09 -0.65
N GLN A 47 -10.03 14.44 -1.38
CA GLN A 47 -11.31 13.79 -1.15
C GLN A 47 -11.35 12.46 -1.89
N LEU A 48 -11.80 11.40 -1.22
CA LEU A 48 -11.97 10.06 -1.81
C LEU A 48 -12.83 10.07 -3.09
N PRO A 49 -13.89 10.89 -3.23
CA PRO A 49 -14.64 11.03 -4.48
C PRO A 49 -13.80 11.51 -5.67
N ASP A 50 -12.77 12.33 -5.45
CA ASP A 50 -11.88 12.83 -6.50
C ASP A 50 -11.00 11.70 -7.06
N LEU A 51 -10.74 10.68 -6.23
CA LEU A 51 -9.98 9.49 -6.58
C LEU A 51 -10.78 8.47 -7.41
N LYS A 52 -12.07 8.69 -7.69
CA LYS A 52 -12.93 7.68 -8.35
C LYS A 52 -12.42 7.20 -9.71
N ASN A 53 -11.66 8.05 -10.41
CA ASN A 53 -11.10 7.76 -11.74
C ASN A 53 -9.67 7.20 -11.69
N TRP A 54 -9.01 7.28 -10.53
CA TRP A 54 -7.62 6.83 -10.36
C TRP A 54 -7.43 5.33 -10.57
N PRO A 55 -8.30 4.42 -10.08
CA PRO A 55 -8.14 2.99 -10.35
C PRO A 55 -7.98 2.69 -11.84
N LYS A 56 -8.78 3.35 -12.68
CA LYS A 56 -8.71 3.20 -14.15
C LYS A 56 -7.42 3.79 -14.71
N GLY A 57 -6.98 4.95 -14.22
CA GLY A 57 -5.71 5.57 -14.65
C GLY A 57 -4.46 4.78 -14.26
N ILE A 58 -4.50 4.07 -13.13
CA ILE A 58 -3.40 3.24 -12.61
C ILE A 58 -3.45 1.82 -13.22
N GLY A 59 -4.54 1.46 -13.91
CA GLY A 59 -4.73 0.16 -14.52
C GLY A 59 -5.10 -0.95 -13.53
N ILE A 60 -5.78 -0.62 -12.41
CA ILE A 60 -6.21 -1.57 -11.40
C ILE A 60 -7.73 -1.49 -11.15
N SER A 61 -8.33 -2.58 -10.68
CA SER A 61 -9.76 -2.59 -10.37
C SER A 61 -10.06 -1.74 -9.13
N ARG A 62 -11.30 -1.24 -8.99
CA ARG A 62 -11.72 -0.49 -7.79
C ARG A 62 -11.50 -1.27 -6.50
N LYS A 63 -11.78 -2.58 -6.51
CA LYS A 63 -11.55 -3.47 -5.35
C LYS A 63 -10.07 -3.50 -4.97
N ARG A 64 -9.18 -3.66 -5.96
CA ARG A 64 -7.73 -3.67 -5.75
C ARG A 64 -7.21 -2.32 -5.26
N PHE A 65 -7.72 -1.22 -5.82
CA PHE A 65 -7.41 0.13 -5.35
C PHE A 65 -7.80 0.33 -3.88
N GLN A 66 -8.95 -0.17 -3.45
CA GLN A 66 -9.38 -0.07 -2.06
C GLN A 66 -8.53 -0.94 -1.13
N THR A 67 -8.16 -2.15 -1.56
CA THR A 67 -7.20 -3.00 -0.84
C THR A 67 -5.84 -2.30 -0.72
N ALA A 68 -5.34 -1.70 -1.79
CA ALA A 68 -4.12 -0.92 -1.82
C ALA A 68 -4.16 0.25 -0.83
N LEU A 69 -5.23 1.06 -0.85
CA LEU A 69 -5.43 2.15 0.12
C LEU A 69 -5.43 1.66 1.57
N ASN A 70 -6.11 0.55 1.86
CA ASN A 70 -6.10 -0.03 3.21
C ASN A 70 -4.68 -0.45 3.64
N LEU A 71 -3.90 -1.02 2.73
CA LEU A 71 -2.50 -1.40 2.97
C LEU A 71 -1.61 -0.17 3.24
N LEU A 72 -1.86 0.94 2.53
CA LEU A 72 -1.22 2.23 2.77
C LEU A 72 -1.62 2.83 4.13
N CYS A 73 -2.87 2.62 4.58
CA CYS A 73 -3.29 2.99 5.93
C CYS A 73 -2.56 2.17 7.00
N THR A 74 -2.46 0.84 6.82
CA THR A 74 -1.76 -0.05 7.75
C THR A 74 -0.27 0.29 7.86
N SER A 75 0.35 0.75 6.78
CA SER A 75 1.76 1.19 6.75
C SER A 75 1.97 2.65 7.17
N GLN A 76 0.94 3.33 7.66
CA GLN A 76 0.95 4.73 8.12
C GLN A 76 1.44 5.74 7.05
N GLN A 77 1.31 5.39 5.77
CA GLN A 77 1.66 6.28 4.66
C GLN A 77 0.50 7.22 4.33
N VAL A 78 -0.73 6.76 4.57
CA VAL A 78 -1.95 7.56 4.43
C VAL A 78 -2.86 7.36 5.63
N ARG A 79 -3.76 8.30 5.86
CA ARG A 79 -4.88 8.14 6.80
C ARG A 79 -6.17 8.49 6.09
N ILE A 80 -7.18 7.64 6.24
CA ILE A 80 -8.52 7.93 5.74
C ILE A 80 -9.36 8.44 6.90
N GLU A 81 -9.88 9.65 6.77
CA GLU A 81 -10.76 10.28 7.75
C GLU A 81 -12.12 10.56 7.12
N LYS A 82 -13.19 10.43 7.89
CA LYS A 82 -14.54 10.71 7.42
C LYS A 82 -15.07 11.96 8.11
N ALA A 83 -15.33 13.01 7.34
CA ALA A 83 -15.99 14.21 7.83
C ALA A 83 -17.40 14.29 7.20
N GLY A 84 -18.42 13.95 8.00
CA GLY A 84 -19.80 13.87 7.54
C GLY A 84 -20.02 12.78 6.48
N LYS A 85 -20.44 13.18 5.28
CA LYS A 85 -20.70 12.27 4.14
C LYS A 85 -19.46 12.07 3.24
N VAL A 86 -18.38 12.81 3.46
CA VAL A 86 -17.18 12.79 2.62
C VAL A 86 -16.04 12.09 3.36
N SER A 87 -15.28 11.27 2.64
CA SER A 87 -14.04 10.66 3.14
C SER A 87 -12.85 11.40 2.53
N TYR A 88 -11.83 11.64 3.33
CA TYR A 88 -10.61 12.34 2.97
C TYR A 88 -9.42 11.39 3.15
N VAL A 89 -8.46 11.47 2.24
CA VAL A 89 -7.18 10.78 2.29
C VAL A 89 -6.12 11.80 2.64
N HIS A 90 -5.55 11.67 3.83
CA HIS A 90 -4.43 12.44 4.31
C HIS A 90 -3.15 11.69 3.94
N LEU A 91 -2.26 12.37 3.22
CA LEU A 91 -0.94 11.89 2.89
C LEU A 91 0.01 12.26 4.01
N PHE A 92 0.72 11.28 4.56
CA PHE A 92 1.85 11.58 5.43
C PHE A 92 3.11 11.67 4.58
N PRO A 93 3.74 12.85 4.48
CA PRO A 93 5.00 12.97 3.78
C PRO A 93 6.04 12.15 4.52
N ARG A 94 6.41 10.99 3.96
CA ARG A 94 7.43 10.11 4.53
C ARG A 94 8.85 10.70 4.51
N HIS A 95 9.00 11.90 3.98
CA HIS A 95 10.27 12.64 3.88
C HIS A 95 10.05 14.16 4.00
N ALA A 96 9.18 14.62 4.90
CA ALA A 96 9.49 15.90 5.52
C ALA A 96 10.76 15.61 6.33
N SER A 97 11.93 15.96 5.77
CA SER A 97 13.18 16.03 6.54
C SER A 97 12.82 16.51 7.93
N LEU A 98 13.09 15.68 8.94
CA LEU A 98 13.01 16.11 10.33
C LEU A 98 13.55 17.54 10.38
N PRO A 99 12.80 18.53 10.90
CA PRO A 99 13.43 19.82 11.17
C PRO A 99 14.71 19.50 11.96
N PRO A 100 15.87 20.09 11.61
CA PRO A 100 17.09 19.83 12.36
C PRO A 100 16.74 20.03 13.82
N SER A 101 16.92 18.99 14.63
CA SER A 101 16.66 19.09 16.06
C SER A 101 17.38 20.34 16.56
N PRO A 102 16.71 21.25 17.30
CA PRO A 102 17.43 22.34 17.93
C PRO A 102 18.48 21.69 18.82
N SER A 103 19.75 21.89 18.46
CA SER A 103 20.87 21.50 19.31
C SER A 103 20.76 22.38 20.54
N PHE A 104 20.44 21.77 21.68
CA PHE A 104 20.56 22.40 22.98
C PHE A 104 22.03 22.52 23.39
#